data_AF-A0ABC8V2S4-F1
#
_entry.id   AF-A0ABC8V2S4-F1
#
_cell.length_a   1.000
_cell.length_b   1.000
_cell.length_c   1.000
_cell.angle_alpha   90.00
_cell.angle_beta   90.00
_cell.angle_gamma   90.00
#
_symmetry.space_group_name_H-M   'P 1'
#
loop_
_entity.id
_entity.type
_entity.pdbx_description
1 polymer ?
#
loop_
_entity_poly.entity_id
_entity_poly.type
_entity_poly.pdbx_seq_one_letter_code
_entity_poly.pdbx_strand_id
1 'polypeptide(L)' 'MVWDVISNQEAIEIVSSTPEREESSKRLVESAVSAWKCKRRGIAMDDISAICLFFHSSSTSQQDDPIKLPY' A
#
# COMPACT_ATOMS: atom_id res chain seq x y z
N MET A 1 -3.64 8.83 12.64
CA MET A 1 -3.17 7.44 12.39
C MET A 1 -3.95 6.80 11.24
N VAL A 2 -3.36 5.84 10.52
CA VAL A 2 -4.02 5.17 9.37
C VAL A 2 -5.39 4.58 9.72
N TRP A 3 -5.49 3.95 10.89
CA TRP A 3 -6.70 3.30 11.39
C TRP A 3 -7.79 4.26 11.88
N ASP A 4 -7.50 5.55 12.04
CA ASP A 4 -8.52 6.55 12.42
C ASP A 4 -9.48 6.86 11.26
N VAL A 5 -9.08 6.54 10.03
CA VAL A 5 -9.76 6.94 8.80
C VAL A 5 -9.97 5.80 7.81
N ILE A 6 -9.23 4.70 7.97
CA ILE A 6 -9.36 3.47 7.18
C ILE A 6 -9.72 2.31 8.12
N SER A 7 -10.76 1.56 7.79
CA SER A 7 -11.11 0.31 8.47
C SER A 7 -10.24 -0.86 7.99
N ASN A 8 -10.19 -1.94 8.77
CA ASN A 8 -9.45 -3.15 8.38
C ASN A 8 -9.89 -3.71 7.01
N GLN A 9 -11.20 -3.68 6.74
CA GLN A 9 -11.74 -4.16 5.47
C GLN A 9 -11.32 -3.28 4.29
N GLU A 10 -11.41 -1.95 4.44
CA GLU A 10 -10.91 -1.00 3.43
C GLU A 10 -9.40 -1.19 3.19
N ALA A 11 -8.61 -1.39 4.26
CA ALA A 11 -7.18 -1.63 4.12
C ALA A 11 -6.88 -2.90 3.30
N ILE A 12 -7.63 -3.99 3.55
CA ILE A 12 -7.51 -5.23 2.78
C ILE A 12 -7.92 -5.00 1.32
N GLU A 13 -9.01 -4.29 1.06
CA GLU A 13 -9.46 -3.96 -0.29
C GLU A 13 -8.44 -3.12 -1.07
N ILE A 14 -7.84 -2.11 -0.43
CA ILE A 14 -6.80 -1.29 -1.05
C ILE A 14 -5.58 -2.14 -1.39
N VAL A 15 -5.08 -2.93 -0.43
CA VAL A 15 -3.89 -3.77 -0.65
C VAL A 15 -4.16 -4.86 -1.69
N SER A 16 -5.30 -5.54 -1.62
CA SER A 16 -5.65 -6.62 -2.56
C SER A 16 -5.96 -6.15 -3.97
N SER A 17 -6.48 -4.93 -4.14
CA SER A 17 -6.71 -4.32 -5.45
C SER A 17 -5.47 -3.67 -6.06
N THR A 18 -4.37 -3.57 -5.31
CA THR A 18 -3.11 -3.02 -5.82
C THR A 18 -2.35 -4.07 -6.63
N PRO A 19 -2.06 -3.83 -7.92
CA PRO A 19 -1.36 -4.81 -8.75
C PRO A 19 0.10 -5.06 -8.30
N GLU A 20 0.77 -3.99 -7.89
CA GLU A 20 2.18 -4.02 -7.47
C GLU A 20 2.26 -4.06 -5.94
N ARG A 21 2.88 -5.11 -5.41
CA ARG A 21 3.07 -5.28 -3.96
C ARG A 21 3.87 -4.13 -3.34
N GLU A 22 4.86 -3.64 -4.08
CA GLU A 22 5.72 -2.51 -3.65
C GLU A 22 4.93 -1.20 -3.50
N GLU A 23 3.91 -0.99 -4.34
CA GLU A 23 3.05 0.20 -4.29
C GLU A 23 1.88 0.08 -3.31
N SER A 24 1.65 -1.10 -2.73
CA SER A 24 0.47 -1.36 -1.88
C SER A 24 0.46 -0.51 -0.61
N SER A 25 1.63 -0.33 0.01
CA SER A 25 1.78 0.52 1.19
C SER A 25 1.53 1.99 0.86
N LYS A 26 2.08 2.46 -0.26
CA LYS A 26 1.87 3.83 -0.76
C LYS A 26 0.40 4.11 -1.04
N ARG A 27 -0.28 3.20 -1.75
CA ARG A 27 -1.73 3.32 -2.05
C ARG A 27 -2.58 3.35 -0.78
N LEU A 28 -2.21 2.57 0.24
CA LEU A 28 -2.86 2.60 1.55
C LEU A 28 -2.68 3.95 2.25
N VAL A 29 -1.46 4.49 2.25
CA VAL A 29 -1.17 5.82 2.82
C VAL A 29 -1.93 6.92 2.07
N GLU A 30 -1.89 6.94 0.74
CA GLU A 30 -2.61 7.93 -0.08
C GLU A 30 -4.12 7.89 0.17
N SER A 31 -4.69 6.69 0.27
CA SER A 31 -6.10 6.50 0.61
C SER A 31 -6.44 7.02 2.00
N ALA A 32 -5.57 6.77 3.00
CA ALA A 32 -5.75 7.27 4.35
C ALA A 32 -5.64 8.81 4.42
N VAL A 33 -4.69 9.41 3.70
CA VAL A 33 -4.56 10.88 3.59
C VAL A 33 -5.81 11.48 2.95
N SER A 34 -6.32 10.87 1.89
CA SER A 34 -7.57 11.30 1.23
C SER A 34 -8.77 11.19 2.17
N ALA A 35 -8.91 10.06 2.87
CA ALA A 35 -9.98 9.83 3.84
C ALA A 35 -9.90 10.81 5.02
N TRP A 36 -8.71 11.17 5.50
CA TRP A 36 -8.53 12.17 6.55
C TRP A 36 -9.01 13.55 6.12
N LYS A 37 -8.67 13.99 4.90
CA LYS A 37 -9.15 15.27 4.35
C LYS A 37 -10.68 15.34 4.26
N CYS A 38 -11.34 14.20 4.04
CA CYS A 38 -12.80 14.11 3.98
C CYS A 38 -13.44 13.99 5.38
N LYS A 39 -12.96 13.07 6.23
CA LYS A 39 -13.60 12.69 7.51
C LYS A 39 -13.20 13.59 8.69
N ARG A 40 -12.01 14.21 8.65
CA ARG A 40 -11.40 14.92 9.80
C ARG A 40 -11.04 16.37 9.42
N ARG A 41 -11.98 17.08 8.76
CA ARG A 41 -11.79 18.49 8.39
C ARG A 41 -11.53 19.36 9.63
N GLY A 42 -10.36 19.99 9.69
CA GLY A 42 -9.98 20.90 10.78
C GLY A 42 -9.07 20.29 11.86
N ILE A 43 -8.74 18.99 11.77
CA ILE A 43 -7.77 18.35 12.65
C ILE A 43 -6.44 18.24 11.90
N ALA A 44 -5.36 18.73 12.53
CA ALA A 44 -4.00 18.60 11.99
C ALA A 44 -3.70 17.12 11.70
N MET A 45 -3.15 16.86 10.51
CA MET A 45 -2.78 15.52 10.08
C MET A 45 -1.31 15.32 10.41
N ASP A 46 -1.00 14.31 11.22
CA ASP A 46 0.38 13.84 11.44
C ASP A 46 0.86 12.95 10.28
N ASP A 47 2.15 12.62 10.26
CA ASP A 47 2.72 11.70 9.28
C ASP A 47 2.07 10.31 9.36
N ILE A 48 1.64 9.80 8.20
CA ILE A 48 1.06 8.46 8.07
C ILE A 48 2.08 7.58 7.36
N SER A 49 2.54 6.52 8.05
CA SER A 49 3.42 5.49 7.49
C SER A 49 2.75 4.13 7.56
N ALA A 50 2.94 3.31 6.53
CA ALA A 50 2.42 1.95 6.47
C ALA A 50 3.46 1.00 5.85
N ILE A 51 3.43 -0.26 6.29
CA ILE A 51 4.26 -1.34 5.74
C ILE A 51 3.31 -2.48 5.36
N CYS A 52 3.40 -2.94 4.11
CA CYS A 52 2.66 -4.11 3.63
C CYS A 52 3.61 -5.31 3.59
N LEU A 53 3.36 -6.30 4.45
CA LEU A 53 4.12 -7.55 4.50
C LEU A 53 3.36 -8.64 3.73
N PHE A 54 3.98 -9.13 2.66
CA PHE A 54 3.44 -10.23 1.86
C PHE A 54 4.14 -11.52 2.25
N PHE A 55 3.47 -12.32 3.07
CA PHE A 55 3.93 -13.67 3.40
C PHE A 55 3.72 -14.54 2.16
N HIS A 56 4.82 -14.93 1.51
CA HIS A 56 4.77 -15.77 0.32
C HIS A 56 4.04 -17.08 0.65
N SER A 57 2.98 -17.42 -0.09
CA SER A 57 2.70 -18.80 -0.43
C SER A 57 3.52 -19.11 -1.68
N SER A 58 4.44 -20.06 -1.61
CA SER A 58 5.25 -20.52 -2.73
C SER A 58 4.40 -20.81 -3.98
N SER A 59 4.39 -19.88 -4.93
CA SER A 59 4.04 -20.14 -6.32
C SER A 59 4.53 -18.97 -7.18
N THR A 60 5.63 -19.26 -7.85
CA THR A 60 6.33 -18.56 -8.93
C THR A 60 5.45 -17.67 -9.81
N SER A 61 5.85 -16.41 -9.99
CA SER A 61 5.77 -15.71 -11.27
C SER A 61 6.82 -14.60 -11.28
N GLN A 62 7.67 -14.70 -12.29
CA GLN A 62 8.96 -14.04 -12.46
C GLN A 62 8.81 -12.55 -12.80
N GLN A 63 9.77 -11.74 -12.36
CA GLN A 63 10.51 -10.88 -13.28
C GLN A 63 12.00 -11.04 -12.93
N ASP A 64 12.61 -12.04 -13.57
CA ASP A 64 14.07 -12.15 -13.69
C ASP A 64 14.41 -11.37 -14.97
N ASP A 65 14.93 -10.15 -14.82
CA ASP A 65 15.48 -9.39 -15.93
C ASP A 65 16.66 -10.17 -16.53
N PRO A 66 16.64 -10.58 -17.80
CA PRO A 66 17.79 -11.25 -18.39
C PRO A 66 18.95 -10.24 -18.47
N ILE A 67 19.97 -10.47 -17.65
CA ILE A 67 21.26 -9.76 -17.68
C ILE A 67 21.80 -9.84 -19.12
N LYS A 68 21.75 -8.72 -19.85
CA LYS A 68 22.47 -8.56 -21.12
C LYS A 68 23.97 -8.54 -20.81
N LEU A 69 24.65 -9.65 -21.07
CA LEU A 69 26.11 -9.69 -21.11
C LEU A 69 26.58 -9.06 -22.43
N PRO A 70 27.50 -8.08 -22.41
CA PRO A 70 28.18 -7.62 -23.62
C PRO A 70 29.23 -8.66 -24.03
N TYR A 71 29.21 -9.05 -25.31
CA TYR A 71 30.34 -9.73 -25.96
C TYR A 71 31.33 -8.69 -26.47
#